data_AF-J9EH93-F1
#
_entry.id   AF-J9EH93-F1
#
_cell.length_a   1.000
_cell.length_b   1.000
_cell.length_c   1.000
_cell.angle_alpha   90.00
_cell.angle_beta   90.00
_cell.angle_gamma   90.00
#
_symmetry.space_group_name_H-M   'P 1'
#
loop_
_entity.id
_entity.type
_entity.pdbx_description
1 polymer ?
#
loop_
_entity_poly.entity_id
_entity_poly.type
_entity_poly.pdbx_seq_one_letter_code
_entity_poly.pdbx_strand_id
1 'polypeptide(L)'
;MTPSQLKILPHNALTKIFAGNSTVRTVILGGEAFPINFIKRYHINHEFINFYNVYGVTEVSCWASCYRIDWKETRVEIGEPLLGTKFNVSETGELLIGGSRRCFINGKLSAAWFPTGDIVELTELGKIYWCDRFDDQQKINGINVSLSGLARKAEEYDGIQSALALRREQSILLFVHIKNSATIQTNLCEKLAIGLPMIVILVDNWPMTRNGKVDRQKLVEIFEQKNLVFTMEDLSKLFEYLKISLEINQEMTFKDLGLDSLRATELTLKTEHLLKQRNFPLLQYLLSDTGTVAGFLDALDFNQNMPGRNIIHIREIRIRPIENSVNVELLWEYDLGKCIDATPIVENGSIFLGSHSGRFVSLSLDGTKEWEVQFDDRIEATACYQNGIIAVGCYDGYLYFLDEKNGHLIWKFATGNVIKSSPVLIDAGNKCLFGSYDKCLYLVDIKNQMMLWKIVCDGSILSSPMLVGTIVLCATLRGEFLSVEL
;
A
#
# COMPACT_ATOMS: atom_id res chain seq x y z
N MET A 1 0.73 -1.67 -32.13
CA MET A 1 1.51 -1.09 -31.01
C MET A 1 0.57 -0.84 -29.84
N THR A 2 1.10 -0.55 -28.64
CA THR A 2 0.24 -0.16 -27.50
C THR A 2 -0.18 1.32 -27.63
N PRO A 3 -1.35 1.70 -27.09
CA PRO A 3 -1.72 3.10 -26.90
C PRO A 3 -0.63 3.98 -26.25
N SER A 4 0.04 3.47 -25.21
CA SER A 4 1.13 4.18 -24.54
C SER A 4 2.33 4.42 -25.46
N GLN A 5 2.74 3.44 -26.27
CA GLN A 5 3.80 3.64 -27.26
C GLN A 5 3.44 4.74 -28.27
N LEU A 6 2.19 4.76 -28.73
CA LEU A 6 1.72 5.80 -29.65
C LEU A 6 1.82 7.19 -29.00
N LYS A 7 1.44 7.31 -27.73
CA LYS A 7 1.44 8.58 -26.98
C LYS A 7 2.84 9.19 -26.79
N ILE A 8 3.89 8.38 -26.85
CA ILE A 8 5.29 8.80 -26.69
C ILE A 8 5.91 9.25 -28.03
N LEU A 9 5.28 8.94 -29.16
CA LEU A 9 5.82 9.36 -30.45
C LEU A 9 5.91 10.89 -30.53
N PRO A 10 6.99 11.44 -31.13
CA PRO A 10 7.14 12.87 -31.31
C PRO A 10 5.93 13.50 -32.00
N HIS A 11 5.50 14.68 -31.53
CA HIS A 11 4.32 15.37 -32.05
C HIS A 11 4.38 15.57 -33.58
N ASN A 12 5.56 15.93 -34.11
CA ASN A 12 5.78 16.09 -35.55
C ASN A 12 5.58 14.78 -36.34
N ALA A 13 5.93 13.64 -35.76
CA ALA A 13 5.72 12.33 -36.36
C ALA A 13 4.23 11.98 -36.38
N LEU A 14 3.54 12.15 -35.25
CA LEU A 14 2.09 11.91 -35.14
C LEU A 14 1.31 12.78 -36.14
N THR A 15 1.63 14.08 -36.24
CA THR A 15 0.99 14.99 -37.20
C THR A 15 1.22 14.55 -38.65
N LYS A 16 2.45 14.12 -39.00
CA LYS A 16 2.73 13.59 -40.35
C LYS A 16 1.98 12.29 -40.62
N ILE A 17 1.96 11.36 -39.67
CA ILE A 17 1.31 10.06 -39.82
C ILE A 17 -0.20 10.25 -39.99
N PHE A 18 -0.84 11.00 -39.10
CA PHE A 18 -2.30 11.16 -39.06
C PHE A 18 -2.84 12.05 -40.17
N ALA A 19 -2.10 13.07 -40.62
CA ALA A 19 -2.49 13.89 -41.77
C ALA A 19 -2.32 13.16 -43.13
N GLY A 20 -1.77 11.95 -43.15
CA GLY A 20 -1.51 11.20 -44.38
C GLY A 20 -0.23 11.61 -45.12
N ASN A 21 0.67 12.35 -44.48
CA ASN A 21 1.94 12.79 -45.04
C ASN A 21 3.08 11.78 -44.81
N SER A 22 2.75 10.51 -44.60
CA SER A 22 3.69 9.40 -44.37
C SER A 22 3.34 8.19 -45.21
N THR A 23 4.16 7.13 -45.19
CA THR A 23 3.87 5.84 -45.84
C THR A 23 2.93 4.94 -45.03
N VAL A 24 2.62 5.31 -43.77
CA VAL A 24 1.71 4.53 -42.92
C VAL A 24 0.27 4.71 -43.42
N ARG A 25 -0.44 3.59 -43.58
CA ARG A 25 -1.87 3.56 -43.99
C ARG A 25 -2.78 2.96 -42.93
N THR A 26 -2.22 2.28 -41.94
CA THR A 26 -2.99 1.56 -40.93
C THR A 26 -2.27 1.60 -39.60
N VAL A 27 -3.00 2.00 -38.56
CA VAL A 27 -2.54 2.04 -37.17
C VAL A 27 -3.41 1.07 -36.38
N ILE A 28 -2.79 0.03 -35.84
CA ILE A 28 -3.44 -0.98 -35.01
C ILE A 28 -2.96 -0.80 -33.58
N LEU A 29 -3.90 -0.50 -32.68
CA LEU A 29 -3.65 -0.28 -31.26
C LEU A 29 -4.33 -1.35 -30.43
N GLY A 30 -3.63 -1.89 -29.43
CA GLY A 30 -4.22 -2.88 -28.53
C GLY A 30 -3.37 -3.17 -27.30
N GLY A 31 -3.93 -3.95 -26.39
CA GLY A 31 -3.32 -4.29 -25.09
C GLY A 31 -3.51 -3.25 -23.99
N GLU A 32 -4.13 -2.11 -24.29
CA GLU A 32 -4.58 -1.07 -23.35
C GLU A 32 -5.85 -0.41 -23.94
N ALA A 33 -6.58 0.38 -23.14
CA ALA A 33 -7.76 1.11 -23.61
C ALA A 33 -7.44 2.05 -24.79
N PHE A 34 -8.30 2.06 -25.81
CA PHE A 34 -8.06 2.86 -27.02
C PHE A 34 -8.07 4.37 -26.70
N PRO A 35 -7.04 5.14 -27.10
CA PRO A 35 -6.85 6.50 -26.64
C PRO A 35 -7.57 7.52 -27.55
N ILE A 36 -8.89 7.38 -27.71
CA ILE A 36 -9.67 8.16 -28.69
C ILE A 36 -9.55 9.68 -28.47
N ASN A 37 -9.61 10.14 -27.22
CA ASN A 37 -9.50 11.55 -26.86
C ASN A 37 -8.12 12.13 -27.16
N PHE A 38 -7.07 11.31 -27.06
CA PHE A 38 -5.71 11.71 -27.43
C PHE A 38 -5.60 11.88 -28.94
N ILE A 39 -6.07 10.91 -29.72
CA ILE A 39 -5.92 10.94 -31.19
C ILE A 39 -6.80 12.02 -31.82
N LYS A 40 -8.02 12.25 -31.31
CA LYS A 40 -8.95 13.29 -31.78
C LYS A 40 -8.38 14.73 -31.72
N ARG A 41 -7.27 14.94 -31.00
CA ARG A 41 -6.58 16.24 -30.93
C ARG A 41 -5.74 16.55 -32.17
N TYR A 42 -5.49 15.54 -33.01
CA TYR A 42 -4.74 15.70 -34.25
C TYR A 42 -5.69 15.82 -35.43
N HIS A 43 -5.23 16.48 -36.49
CA HIS A 43 -5.91 16.40 -37.77
C HIS A 43 -5.69 15.00 -38.38
N ILE A 44 -6.79 14.30 -38.67
CA ILE A 44 -6.78 12.93 -39.20
C ILE A 44 -7.33 12.95 -40.62
N ASN A 45 -6.55 12.47 -41.58
CA ASN A 45 -7.01 12.24 -42.94
C ASN A 45 -7.62 10.84 -43.07
N HIS A 46 -8.93 10.75 -42.86
CA HIS A 46 -9.67 9.48 -42.87
C HIS A 46 -9.69 8.76 -44.22
N GLU A 47 -9.36 9.45 -45.33
CA GLU A 47 -9.25 8.81 -46.64
C GLU A 47 -7.96 8.00 -46.79
N PHE A 48 -6.95 8.31 -45.98
CA PHE A 48 -5.59 7.82 -46.20
C PHE A 48 -5.07 6.91 -45.07
N ILE A 49 -5.56 7.11 -43.85
CA ILE A 49 -5.14 6.33 -42.68
C ILE A 49 -6.34 5.69 -41.97
N ASN A 50 -6.21 4.39 -41.70
CA ASN A 50 -7.20 3.62 -40.95
C ASN A 50 -6.71 3.33 -39.53
N PHE A 51 -7.62 3.35 -38.57
CA PHE A 51 -7.34 3.00 -37.18
C PHE A 51 -8.16 1.78 -36.78
N TYR A 52 -7.50 0.86 -36.09
CA TYR A 52 -8.12 -0.32 -35.54
C TYR A 52 -7.80 -0.46 -34.05
N ASN A 53 -8.83 -0.71 -33.26
CA ASN A 53 -8.69 -1.21 -31.90
C ASN A 53 -8.66 -2.73 -31.95
N VAL A 54 -7.65 -3.36 -31.34
CA VAL A 54 -7.60 -4.82 -31.17
C VAL A 54 -7.58 -5.15 -29.69
N TYR A 55 -8.51 -6.02 -29.30
CA TYR A 55 -8.63 -6.51 -27.95
C TYR A 55 -8.25 -7.99 -27.89
N GLY A 56 -7.65 -8.42 -26.79
CA GLY A 56 -7.40 -9.83 -26.51
C GLY A 56 -6.40 -10.05 -25.38
N VAL A 57 -6.34 -11.32 -24.96
CA VAL A 57 -5.49 -11.81 -23.88
C VAL A 57 -4.58 -12.94 -24.41
N THR A 58 -3.55 -13.28 -23.65
CA THR A 58 -2.56 -14.31 -24.02
C THR A 58 -3.16 -15.69 -24.25
N GLU A 59 -4.26 -16.00 -23.56
CA GLU A 59 -4.98 -17.26 -23.54
C GLU A 59 -5.63 -17.63 -24.88
N VAL A 60 -5.77 -16.65 -25.77
CA VAL A 60 -6.42 -16.74 -27.09
C VAL A 60 -5.56 -16.13 -28.20
N SER A 61 -4.25 -16.23 -28.09
CA SER A 61 -3.28 -15.81 -29.11
C SER A 61 -3.28 -14.29 -29.32
N CYS A 62 -3.27 -13.54 -28.21
CA CYS A 62 -3.11 -12.09 -28.08
C CYS A 62 -4.23 -11.22 -28.66
N TRP A 63 -4.78 -11.53 -29.84
CA TRP A 63 -5.86 -10.76 -30.47
C TRP A 63 -7.11 -11.62 -30.65
N ALA A 64 -8.14 -11.26 -29.89
CA ALA A 64 -9.43 -11.91 -29.81
C ALA A 64 -10.48 -11.24 -30.70
N SER A 65 -10.44 -9.91 -30.80
CA SER A 65 -11.34 -9.11 -31.64
C SER A 65 -10.64 -7.92 -32.29
N CYS A 66 -11.30 -7.35 -33.29
CA CYS A 66 -10.86 -6.16 -33.98
C CYS A 66 -12.05 -5.22 -34.27
N TYR A 67 -11.85 -3.93 -34.04
CA TYR A 67 -12.82 -2.89 -34.35
C TYR A 67 -12.15 -1.81 -35.20
N ARG A 68 -12.77 -1.44 -36.32
CA ARG A 68 -12.37 -0.26 -37.08
C ARG A 68 -12.99 0.97 -36.43
N ILE A 69 -12.17 1.96 -36.09
CA ILE A 69 -12.63 3.13 -35.35
C ILE A 69 -13.64 3.94 -36.16
N ASP A 70 -14.84 4.12 -35.60
CA ASP A 70 -15.76 5.19 -35.99
C ASP A 70 -15.46 6.45 -35.17
N TRP A 71 -15.00 7.50 -35.84
CA TRP A 71 -14.61 8.77 -35.23
C TRP A 71 -15.79 9.60 -34.71
N LYS A 72 -17.02 9.25 -35.10
CA LYS A 72 -18.24 9.88 -34.60
C LYS A 72 -18.58 9.44 -33.18
N GLU A 73 -18.17 8.23 -32.78
CA GLU A 73 -18.43 7.71 -31.44
C GLU A 73 -17.43 8.29 -30.41
N THR A 74 -17.88 8.41 -29.17
CA THR A 74 -17.05 8.83 -28.02
C THR A 74 -16.49 7.63 -27.25
N ARG A 75 -17.17 6.48 -27.33
CA ARG A 75 -16.73 5.19 -26.78
C ARG A 75 -16.18 4.32 -27.90
N VAL A 76 -15.24 3.44 -27.56
CA VAL A 76 -14.62 2.54 -28.53
C VAL A 76 -14.99 1.12 -28.19
N GLU A 77 -15.58 0.42 -29.15
CA GLU A 77 -15.95 -0.98 -29.02
C GLU A 77 -14.69 -1.88 -29.04
N ILE A 78 -14.77 -3.05 -28.38
CA ILE A 78 -13.73 -4.08 -28.53
C ILE A 78 -13.79 -4.78 -29.89
N GLY A 79 -14.93 -4.69 -30.58
CA GLY A 79 -15.12 -5.11 -31.96
C GLY A 79 -15.53 -6.56 -32.15
N GLU A 80 -15.49 -6.98 -33.41
CA GLU A 80 -15.95 -8.29 -33.83
C GLU A 80 -14.94 -9.39 -33.47
N PRO A 81 -15.40 -10.54 -32.95
CA PRO A 81 -14.52 -11.67 -32.67
C PRO A 81 -13.81 -12.19 -33.91
N LEU A 82 -12.50 -12.45 -33.79
CA LEU A 82 -11.67 -12.94 -34.88
C LEU A 82 -11.57 -14.47 -34.89
N LEU A 83 -11.66 -15.08 -36.08
CA LEU A 83 -11.19 -16.45 -36.34
C LEU A 83 -11.78 -17.52 -35.41
N GLY A 84 -13.09 -17.52 -35.19
CA GLY A 84 -13.77 -18.54 -34.37
C GLY A 84 -13.69 -18.31 -32.87
N THR A 85 -13.13 -17.17 -32.43
CA THR A 85 -13.30 -16.64 -31.07
C THR A 85 -14.78 -16.35 -30.82
N LYS A 86 -15.23 -16.58 -29.59
CA LYS A 86 -16.57 -16.23 -29.11
C LYS A 86 -16.47 -15.43 -27.83
N PHE A 87 -17.36 -14.45 -27.70
CA PHE A 87 -17.52 -13.68 -26.48
C PHE A 87 -18.82 -14.07 -25.78
N ASN A 88 -18.77 -14.06 -24.46
CA ASN A 88 -19.94 -14.13 -23.60
C ASN A 88 -19.70 -13.19 -22.41
N VAL A 89 -20.76 -12.60 -21.87
CA VAL A 89 -20.66 -11.72 -20.71
C VAL A 89 -21.35 -12.42 -19.53
N SER A 90 -20.64 -12.56 -18.42
CA SER A 90 -21.19 -13.18 -17.21
C SER A 90 -22.27 -12.30 -16.58
N GLU A 91 -23.02 -12.86 -15.63
CA GLU A 91 -24.00 -12.10 -14.83
C GLU A 91 -23.35 -10.95 -14.03
N THR A 92 -22.05 -11.05 -13.73
CA THR A 92 -21.27 -10.03 -13.04
C THR A 92 -20.70 -8.95 -13.96
N GLY A 93 -20.94 -9.04 -15.28
CA GLY A 93 -20.40 -8.13 -16.28
C GLY A 93 -18.98 -8.47 -16.75
N GLU A 94 -18.45 -9.65 -16.38
CA GLU A 94 -17.14 -10.11 -16.83
C GLU A 94 -17.17 -10.61 -18.27
N LEU A 95 -16.19 -10.23 -19.08
CA LEU A 95 -16.00 -10.81 -20.41
C LEU A 95 -15.37 -12.20 -20.31
N LEU A 96 -16.08 -13.20 -20.84
CA LEU A 96 -15.60 -14.55 -21.04
C LEU A 96 -15.23 -14.73 -22.52
N ILE A 97 -14.06 -15.29 -22.78
CA ILE A 97 -13.63 -15.62 -24.15
C ILE A 97 -13.58 -17.13 -24.31
N GLY A 98 -14.16 -17.62 -25.40
CA GLY A 98 -14.10 -19.02 -25.79
C GLY A 98 -14.00 -19.20 -27.29
N GLY A 99 -14.38 -20.39 -27.77
CA GLY A 99 -14.36 -20.73 -29.19
C GLY A 99 -13.26 -21.73 -29.56
N SER A 100 -12.95 -21.82 -30.86
CA SER A 100 -11.98 -22.80 -31.37
C SER A 100 -10.53 -22.37 -31.17
N ARG A 101 -10.27 -21.07 -30.95
CA ARG A 101 -8.92 -20.52 -30.72
C ARG A 101 -8.55 -20.62 -29.24
N ARG A 102 -7.64 -21.56 -28.95
CA ARG A 102 -7.12 -21.84 -27.61
C ARG A 102 -5.60 -21.93 -27.66
N CYS A 103 -4.92 -21.47 -26.61
CA CYS A 103 -3.46 -21.46 -26.52
C CYS A 103 -2.95 -22.36 -25.40
N PHE A 104 -1.70 -22.81 -25.51
CA PHE A 104 -1.02 -23.49 -24.41
C PHE A 104 -0.34 -22.44 -23.51
N ILE A 105 -0.67 -22.47 -22.22
CA ILE A 105 -0.09 -21.61 -21.19
C ILE A 105 0.61 -22.53 -20.20
N ASN A 106 1.92 -22.34 -20.02
CA ASN A 106 2.74 -23.20 -19.16
C ASN A 106 2.56 -24.70 -19.44
N GLY A 107 2.47 -25.08 -20.72
CA GLY A 107 2.30 -26.47 -21.16
C GLY A 107 0.89 -27.03 -21.05
N LYS A 108 -0.11 -26.25 -20.59
CA LYS A 108 -1.51 -26.68 -20.50
C LYS A 108 -2.39 -25.92 -21.48
N LEU A 109 -3.30 -26.61 -22.17
CA LEU A 109 -4.26 -25.97 -23.07
C LEU A 109 -5.25 -25.11 -22.26
N SER A 110 -5.45 -23.85 -22.65
CA SER A 110 -6.36 -22.92 -22.01
C SER A 110 -7.79 -23.46 -22.00
N ALA A 111 -8.62 -23.05 -21.03
CA ALA A 111 -10.00 -23.54 -20.89
C ALA A 111 -10.87 -23.26 -22.13
N ALA A 112 -11.99 -23.99 -22.28
CA ALA A 112 -12.91 -23.80 -23.42
C ALA A 112 -13.63 -22.44 -23.35
N TRP A 113 -13.88 -21.97 -22.13
CA TRP A 113 -14.30 -20.61 -21.80
C TRP A 113 -13.36 -20.11 -20.71
N PHE A 114 -12.80 -18.92 -20.91
CA PHE A 114 -11.82 -18.32 -20.02
C PHE A 114 -12.31 -16.96 -19.51
N PRO A 115 -12.36 -16.76 -18.18
CA PRO A 115 -12.66 -15.47 -17.58
C PRO A 115 -11.48 -14.51 -17.73
N THR A 116 -11.69 -13.38 -18.41
CA THR A 116 -10.60 -12.46 -18.75
C THR A 116 -10.15 -11.57 -17.60
N GLY A 117 -10.99 -11.40 -16.58
CA GLY A 117 -10.87 -10.35 -15.59
C GLY A 117 -11.27 -8.96 -16.10
N ASP A 118 -11.69 -8.80 -17.36
CA ASP A 118 -12.16 -7.53 -17.91
C ASP A 118 -13.67 -7.36 -17.66
N ILE A 119 -14.05 -6.20 -17.14
CA ILE A 119 -15.44 -5.77 -16.95
C ILE A 119 -15.86 -5.03 -18.23
N VAL A 120 -17.01 -5.42 -18.78
CA VAL A 120 -17.54 -4.86 -20.02
C VAL A 120 -19.01 -4.47 -19.89
N GLU A 121 -19.44 -3.54 -20.74
CA GLU A 121 -20.85 -3.21 -20.96
C GLU A 121 -21.31 -3.85 -22.27
N LEU A 122 -22.33 -4.71 -22.20
CA LEU A 122 -23.03 -5.25 -23.36
C LEU A 122 -24.29 -4.43 -23.59
N THR A 123 -24.38 -3.78 -24.75
CA THR A 123 -25.58 -3.02 -25.14
C THR A 123 -26.65 -3.93 -25.72
N GLU A 124 -27.90 -3.44 -25.77
CA GLU A 124 -29.03 -4.16 -26.40
C GLU A 124 -28.78 -4.51 -27.88
N LEU A 125 -27.92 -3.74 -28.55
CA LEU A 125 -27.51 -3.97 -29.94
C LEU A 125 -26.35 -4.98 -30.09
N GLY A 126 -25.91 -5.60 -28.99
CA GLY A 126 -24.84 -6.59 -28.99
C GLY A 126 -23.42 -6.01 -29.05
N LYS A 127 -23.26 -4.68 -29.04
CA LYS A 127 -21.95 -4.03 -28.96
C LYS A 127 -21.36 -4.20 -27.57
N ILE A 128 -20.06 -4.47 -27.50
CA ILE A 128 -19.32 -4.66 -26.24
C ILE A 128 -18.30 -3.54 -26.06
N TYR A 129 -18.44 -2.81 -24.96
CA TYR A 129 -17.52 -1.74 -24.57
C TYR A 129 -16.68 -2.18 -23.38
N TRP A 130 -15.36 -2.03 -23.48
CA TRP A 130 -14.47 -2.27 -22.34
C TRP A 130 -14.64 -1.16 -21.30
N CYS A 131 -14.88 -1.53 -20.05
CA CYS A 131 -15.11 -0.60 -18.96
C CYS A 131 -13.90 -0.51 -18.03
N ASP A 132 -13.47 -1.66 -17.51
CA ASP A 132 -12.45 -1.76 -16.47
C ASP A 132 -11.87 -3.18 -16.35
N ARG A 133 -10.97 -3.40 -15.39
CA ARG A 133 -10.53 -4.73 -14.95
C ARG A 133 -10.88 -4.98 -13.48
N PHE A 134 -11.25 -6.21 -13.14
CA PHE A 134 -11.54 -6.61 -11.75
C PHE A 134 -10.34 -6.34 -10.82
N ASP A 135 -9.12 -6.54 -11.29
CA ASP A 135 -7.87 -6.26 -10.57
C ASP A 135 -7.47 -4.76 -10.57
N ASP A 136 -8.00 -3.96 -11.49
CA ASP A 136 -7.80 -2.49 -11.51
C ASP A 136 -8.81 -1.76 -10.59
N GLN A 137 -9.93 -2.40 -10.23
CA GLN A 137 -10.86 -1.88 -9.23
C GLN A 137 -10.32 -2.12 -7.83
N GLN A 138 -9.98 -1.03 -7.16
CA GLN A 138 -9.37 -1.10 -5.84
C GLN A 138 -10.23 -0.37 -4.83
N LYS A 139 -10.46 -1.03 -3.69
CA LYS A 139 -11.09 -0.41 -2.54
C LYS A 139 -10.00 0.27 -1.70
N ILE A 140 -9.94 1.59 -1.78
CA ILE A 140 -9.00 2.43 -1.02
C ILE A 140 -9.83 3.25 -0.04
N ASN A 141 -9.55 3.15 1.26
CA ASN A 141 -10.27 3.86 2.33
C ASN A 141 -11.81 3.74 2.22
N GLY A 142 -12.32 2.56 1.85
CA GLY A 142 -13.75 2.30 1.71
C GLY A 142 -14.36 2.74 0.37
N ILE A 143 -13.62 3.52 -0.44
CA ILE A 143 -14.04 4.01 -1.75
C ILE A 143 -13.55 3.04 -2.84
N ASN A 144 -14.47 2.57 -3.68
CA ASN A 144 -14.11 1.80 -4.87
C ASN A 144 -13.66 2.76 -5.97
N VAL A 145 -12.40 2.66 -6.37
CA VAL A 145 -11.81 3.51 -7.41
C VAL A 145 -11.21 2.64 -8.51
N SER A 146 -11.47 3.05 -9.75
CA SER A 146 -10.80 2.52 -10.94
C SER A 146 -9.55 3.36 -11.21
N LEU A 147 -8.36 2.78 -11.09
CA LEU A 147 -7.10 3.51 -11.37
C LEU A 147 -7.03 3.92 -12.85
N SER A 148 -7.35 2.98 -13.75
CA SER A 148 -7.42 3.23 -15.19
C SER A 148 -8.50 4.25 -15.56
N GLY A 149 -9.66 4.20 -14.89
CA GLY A 149 -10.72 5.18 -15.04
C GLY A 149 -10.32 6.59 -14.58
N LEU A 150 -9.60 6.70 -13.48
CA LEU A 150 -9.06 7.96 -12.96
C LEU A 150 -8.06 8.59 -13.94
N ALA A 151 -7.12 7.79 -14.45
CA ALA A 151 -6.17 8.26 -15.45
C ALA A 151 -6.87 8.78 -16.71
N ARG A 152 -7.91 8.08 -17.19
CA ARG A 152 -8.70 8.52 -18.34
C ARG A 152 -9.42 9.85 -18.10
N LYS A 153 -10.01 10.05 -16.91
CA LYS A 153 -10.61 11.35 -16.53
C LYS A 153 -9.55 12.47 -16.50
N ALA A 154 -8.35 12.18 -16.01
CA ALA A 154 -7.26 13.15 -16.04
C ALA A 154 -6.90 13.56 -17.47
N GLU A 155 -6.92 12.63 -18.43
CA GLU A 155 -6.64 12.91 -19.85
C GLU A 155 -7.69 13.80 -20.53
N GLU A 156 -8.88 13.98 -19.97
CA GLU A 156 -9.92 14.87 -20.53
C GLU A 156 -9.58 16.35 -20.34
N TYR A 157 -8.73 16.70 -19.38
CA TYR A 157 -8.34 18.09 -19.12
C TYR A 157 -7.34 18.61 -20.16
N ASP A 158 -7.48 19.89 -20.50
CA ASP A 158 -6.57 20.54 -21.43
C ASP A 158 -5.15 20.68 -20.84
N GLY A 159 -4.14 20.57 -21.69
CA GLY A 159 -2.72 20.52 -21.31
C GLY A 159 -2.20 19.12 -20.94
N ILE A 160 -3.05 18.17 -20.54
CA ILE A 160 -2.64 16.79 -20.23
C ILE A 160 -2.56 15.96 -21.50
N GLN A 161 -1.37 15.48 -21.86
CA GLN A 161 -1.15 14.63 -23.02
C GLN A 161 -1.57 13.18 -22.73
N SER A 162 -1.16 12.66 -21.59
CA SER A 162 -1.44 11.29 -21.16
C SER A 162 -1.28 11.15 -19.65
N ALA A 163 -1.97 10.19 -19.04
CA ALA A 163 -1.89 9.94 -17.61
C ALA A 163 -1.93 8.45 -17.27
N LEU A 164 -1.44 8.10 -16.07
CA LEU A 164 -1.49 6.75 -15.51
C LEU A 164 -1.60 6.84 -13.99
N ALA A 165 -2.50 6.07 -13.39
CA ALA A 165 -2.67 6.03 -11.93
C ALA A 165 -2.15 4.71 -11.35
N LEU A 166 -1.48 4.80 -10.20
CA LEU A 166 -1.02 3.67 -9.39
C LEU A 166 -1.52 3.84 -7.95
N ARG A 167 -1.79 2.72 -7.26
CA ARG A 167 -2.01 2.74 -5.82
C ARG A 167 -0.67 2.74 -5.07
N ARG A 168 -0.58 3.56 -4.03
CA ARG A 168 0.43 3.47 -2.97
C ARG A 168 -0.30 3.47 -1.63
N GLU A 169 -0.35 2.30 -0.98
CA GLU A 169 -1.01 2.12 0.32
C GLU A 169 -2.47 2.62 0.37
N GLN A 170 -2.74 3.72 1.07
CA GLN A 170 -4.06 4.34 1.22
C GLN A 170 -4.28 5.51 0.24
N SER A 171 -3.49 5.59 -0.83
CA SER A 171 -3.40 6.78 -1.66
C SER A 171 -3.09 6.46 -3.12
N ILE A 172 -3.19 7.47 -3.96
CA ILE A 172 -3.05 7.34 -5.41
C ILE A 172 -1.89 8.20 -5.92
N LEU A 173 -1.04 7.61 -6.74
CA LEU A 173 -0.02 8.30 -7.53
C LEU A 173 -0.55 8.46 -8.95
N LEU A 174 -0.85 9.69 -9.37
CA LEU A 174 -1.30 10.03 -10.71
C LEU A 174 -0.14 10.64 -11.51
N PHE A 175 0.47 9.83 -12.37
CA PHE A 175 1.52 10.27 -13.28
C PHE A 175 0.90 10.94 -14.51
N VAL A 176 1.46 12.08 -14.92
CA VAL A 176 0.93 12.92 -16.00
C VAL A 176 2.06 13.41 -16.89
N HIS A 177 1.89 13.25 -18.20
CA HIS A 177 2.74 13.87 -19.22
C HIS A 177 2.00 15.06 -19.83
N ILE A 178 2.66 16.20 -19.97
CA ILE A 178 2.05 17.48 -20.39
C ILE A 178 2.50 17.88 -21.79
N LYS A 179 1.62 18.57 -22.53
CA LYS A 179 1.84 18.90 -23.96
C LYS A 179 2.89 19.99 -24.22
N ASN A 180 3.22 20.82 -23.23
CA ASN A 180 4.27 21.85 -23.26
C ASN A 180 4.41 22.47 -21.85
N SER A 181 5.54 23.14 -21.56
CA SER A 181 5.88 23.79 -20.27
C SER A 181 4.96 24.94 -19.84
N ALA A 182 3.83 25.14 -20.51
CA ALA A 182 2.81 26.09 -20.07
C ALA A 182 2.12 25.51 -18.83
N THR A 183 2.34 26.20 -17.72
CA THR A 183 1.87 25.94 -16.37
C THR A 183 0.47 25.34 -16.36
N ILE A 184 0.31 24.08 -15.93
CA ILE A 184 -1.00 23.60 -15.50
C ILE A 184 -1.35 24.40 -14.24
N GLN A 185 -2.06 25.49 -14.45
CA GLN A 185 -2.52 26.41 -13.41
C GLN A 185 -3.74 25.87 -12.64
N THR A 186 -4.01 24.56 -12.69
CA THR A 186 -5.15 23.99 -11.97
C THR A 186 -4.78 22.75 -11.18
N ASN A 187 -5.18 22.76 -9.92
CA ASN A 187 -5.07 21.66 -9.00
C ASN A 187 -5.92 20.49 -9.52
N LEU A 188 -5.29 19.59 -10.29
CA LEU A 188 -5.95 18.43 -10.89
C LEU A 188 -6.57 17.52 -9.80
N CYS A 189 -6.02 17.53 -8.58
CA CYS A 189 -6.62 16.84 -7.44
C CYS A 189 -8.02 17.36 -7.10
N GLU A 190 -8.20 18.69 -7.07
CA GLU A 190 -9.52 19.30 -6.83
C GLU A 190 -10.50 19.01 -7.95
N LYS A 191 -10.03 19.08 -9.19
CA LYS A 191 -10.87 18.86 -10.37
C LYS A 191 -11.37 17.42 -10.49
N LEU A 192 -10.52 16.44 -10.14
CA LEU A 192 -10.89 15.03 -10.18
C LEU A 192 -11.78 14.62 -8.99
N ALA A 193 -11.70 15.34 -7.87
CA ALA A 193 -12.62 15.26 -6.71
C ALA A 193 -12.97 13.83 -6.26
N ILE A 194 -11.99 12.93 -6.23
CA ILE A 194 -12.22 11.50 -5.98
C ILE A 194 -12.41 11.12 -4.51
N GLY A 195 -12.28 12.08 -3.57
CA GLY A 195 -12.40 11.82 -2.13
C GLY A 195 -11.29 10.93 -1.55
N LEU A 196 -10.18 10.77 -2.29
CA LEU A 196 -9.01 9.99 -1.89
C LEU A 196 -7.72 10.84 -1.97
N PRO A 197 -6.76 10.61 -1.06
CA PRO A 197 -5.45 11.28 -1.13
C PRO A 197 -4.75 10.92 -2.44
N MET A 198 -4.33 11.94 -3.18
CA MET A 198 -3.74 11.76 -4.50
C MET A 198 -2.58 12.74 -4.72
N ILE A 199 -1.47 12.21 -5.24
CA ILE A 199 -0.30 13.00 -5.67
C ILE A 199 -0.24 12.97 -7.19
N VAL A 200 -0.12 14.15 -7.80
CA VAL A 200 0.10 14.30 -9.25
C VAL A 200 1.59 14.46 -9.52
N ILE A 201 2.14 13.62 -10.40
CA ILE A 201 3.57 13.56 -10.69
C ILE A 201 3.77 13.83 -12.19
N LEU A 202 4.50 14.89 -12.52
CA LEU A 202 4.85 15.18 -13.90
C LEU A 202 5.94 14.23 -14.37
N VAL A 203 5.75 13.59 -15.52
CA VAL A 203 6.76 12.74 -16.18
C VAL A 203 7.13 13.31 -17.53
N ASP A 204 8.43 13.49 -17.75
CA ASP A 204 8.94 13.98 -19.03
C ASP A 204 8.87 12.90 -20.11
N ASN A 205 9.09 11.64 -19.72
CA ASN A 205 8.98 10.48 -20.61
C ASN A 205 8.43 9.28 -19.84
N TRP A 206 7.61 8.47 -20.52
CA TRP A 206 7.09 7.23 -19.94
C TRP A 206 8.18 6.14 -19.96
N PRO A 207 8.54 5.55 -18.81
CA PRO A 207 9.44 4.40 -18.79
C PRO A 207 8.68 3.21 -19.39
N MET A 208 9.35 2.44 -20.24
CA MET A 208 8.74 1.32 -20.95
C MET A 208 9.41 0.00 -20.61
N THR A 209 8.61 -1.04 -20.46
CA THR A 209 9.04 -2.44 -20.39
C THR A 209 9.57 -2.90 -21.76
N ARG A 210 10.29 -4.03 -21.79
CA ARG A 210 10.76 -4.66 -23.04
C ARG A 210 9.62 -4.96 -24.03
N ASN A 211 8.40 -5.16 -23.53
CA ASN A 211 7.21 -5.46 -24.31
C ASN A 211 6.46 -4.21 -24.78
N GLY A 212 6.95 -3.01 -24.50
CA GLY A 212 6.30 -1.78 -24.95
C GLY A 212 5.07 -1.36 -24.14
N LYS A 213 4.90 -1.89 -22.93
CA LYS A 213 3.96 -1.35 -21.93
C LYS A 213 4.69 -0.39 -21.00
N VAL A 214 3.97 0.52 -20.35
CA VAL A 214 4.55 1.39 -19.31
C VAL A 214 5.11 0.54 -18.16
N ASP A 215 6.33 0.84 -17.74
CA ASP A 215 7.01 0.19 -16.63
C ASP A 215 6.59 0.83 -15.31
N ARG A 216 5.61 0.19 -14.65
CA ARG A 216 5.03 0.68 -13.40
C ARG A 216 6.05 0.74 -12.25
N GLN A 217 7.03 -0.17 -12.24
CA GLN A 217 8.04 -0.22 -11.18
C GLN A 217 9.00 0.97 -11.31
N LYS A 218 9.45 1.28 -12.53
CA LYS A 218 10.25 2.48 -12.78
C LYS A 218 9.51 3.79 -12.50
N LEU A 219 8.19 3.84 -12.70
CA LEU A 219 7.40 5.02 -12.31
C LEU A 219 7.43 5.23 -10.78
N VAL A 220 7.34 4.16 -10.01
CA VAL A 220 7.48 4.22 -8.55
C VAL A 220 8.88 4.68 -8.16
N GLU A 221 9.93 4.18 -8.83
CA GLU A 221 11.31 4.66 -8.61
C GLU A 221 11.46 6.15 -8.95
N ILE A 222 10.85 6.63 -10.05
CA ILE A 222 10.84 8.06 -10.40
C ILE A 222 10.16 8.89 -9.31
N PHE A 223 9.05 8.41 -8.75
CA PHE A 223 8.37 9.07 -7.63
C PHE A 223 9.29 9.14 -6.40
N GLU A 224 9.91 8.01 -6.04
CA GLU A 224 10.83 7.93 -4.89
C GLU A 224 12.08 8.82 -5.09
N GLN A 225 12.57 8.97 -6.33
CA GLN A 225 13.69 9.85 -6.66
C GLN A 225 13.30 11.33 -6.71
N LYS A 226 12.11 11.70 -7.24
CA LYS A 226 11.63 13.09 -7.25
C LYS A 226 11.34 13.61 -5.84
N ASN A 227 10.89 12.74 -4.96
CA ASN A 227 10.76 13.02 -3.54
C ASN A 227 12.12 13.41 -2.89
N LEU A 228 13.26 12.94 -3.40
CA LEU A 228 14.57 13.40 -2.90
C LEU A 228 14.89 14.88 -3.24
N VAL A 229 14.03 15.58 -4.01
CA VAL A 229 14.22 16.98 -4.45
C VAL A 229 13.05 17.89 -4.04
N PHE A 230 12.34 17.58 -2.94
CA PHE A 230 11.29 18.47 -2.41
C PHE A 230 11.92 19.71 -1.76
N THR A 231 11.52 20.92 -2.17
CA THR A 231 12.11 22.18 -1.70
C THR A 231 11.23 22.92 -0.69
N MET A 232 11.79 23.92 0.01
CA MET A 232 11.02 24.84 0.86
C MET A 232 9.95 25.64 0.11
N GLU A 233 10.18 25.86 -1.18
CA GLU A 233 9.20 26.54 -2.03
C GLU A 233 7.99 25.64 -2.30
N ASP A 234 8.21 24.33 -2.48
CA ASP A 234 7.15 23.34 -2.66
C ASP A 234 6.34 23.16 -1.37
N LEU A 235 7.01 23.17 -0.22
CA LEU A 235 6.36 23.14 1.09
C LEU A 235 5.47 24.38 1.30
N SER A 236 6.00 25.57 0.99
CA SER A 236 5.25 26.82 1.10
C SER A 236 3.98 26.82 0.23
N LYS A 237 4.09 26.37 -1.03
CA LYS A 237 2.93 26.23 -1.94
C LYS A 237 1.90 25.22 -1.42
N LEU A 238 2.35 24.12 -0.83
CA LEU A 238 1.47 23.12 -0.23
C LEU A 238 0.69 23.69 0.96
N PHE A 239 1.35 24.48 1.81
CA PHE A 239 0.71 25.09 2.98
C PHE A 239 -0.22 26.24 2.61
N GLU A 240 0.12 27.03 1.57
CA GLU A 240 -0.79 28.01 0.98
C GLU A 240 -2.07 27.35 0.45
N TYR A 241 -1.93 26.21 -0.24
CA TYR A 241 -3.06 25.41 -0.70
C TYR A 241 -3.95 24.94 0.46
N LEU A 242 -3.34 24.51 1.56
CA LEU A 242 -4.05 24.10 2.78
C LEU A 242 -4.62 25.28 3.59
N LYS A 243 -4.36 26.53 3.15
CA LYS A 243 -4.71 27.76 3.87
C LYS A 243 -4.09 27.82 5.28
N ILE A 244 -2.92 27.22 5.45
CA ILE A 244 -2.13 27.25 6.68
C ILE A 244 -0.94 28.18 6.45
N SER A 245 -0.82 29.24 7.25
CA SER A 245 0.33 30.12 7.21
C SER A 245 1.47 29.54 8.06
N LEU A 246 2.59 29.20 7.41
CA LEU A 246 3.80 28.70 8.08
C LEU A 246 4.44 29.72 9.04
N GLU A 247 4.15 31.02 8.89
CA GLU A 247 4.69 32.09 9.75
C GLU A 247 3.78 32.36 10.95
N ILE A 248 2.46 32.29 10.77
CA ILE A 248 1.46 32.70 11.78
C ILE A 248 1.00 31.51 12.63
N ASN A 249 0.84 30.32 12.03
CA ASN A 249 0.16 29.19 12.66
C ASN A 249 1.10 28.19 13.34
N GLN A 250 2.34 28.58 13.66
CA GLN A 250 3.39 27.67 14.13
C GLN A 250 3.02 26.88 15.38
N GLU A 251 2.39 27.52 16.36
CA GLU A 251 1.99 26.89 17.62
C GLU A 251 0.61 26.23 17.57
N MET A 252 -0.12 26.40 16.46
CA MET A 252 -1.45 25.79 16.30
C MET A 252 -1.32 24.34 15.89
N THR A 253 -2.22 23.49 16.38
CA THR A 253 -2.29 22.11 15.92
C THR A 253 -2.91 22.05 14.52
N PHE A 254 -2.53 21.06 13.73
CA PHE A 254 -3.15 20.84 12.42
C PHE A 254 -4.67 20.63 12.54
N LYS A 255 -5.11 20.00 13.62
CA LYS A 255 -6.53 19.82 13.92
C LYS A 255 -7.25 21.15 14.17
N ASP A 256 -6.66 22.06 14.93
CA ASP A 256 -7.23 23.41 15.17
C ASP A 256 -7.30 24.24 13.89
N LEU A 257 -6.39 23.97 12.95
CA LEU A 257 -6.37 24.57 11.61
C LEU A 257 -7.38 23.92 10.65
N GLY A 258 -8.16 22.94 11.12
CA GLY A 258 -9.17 22.25 10.33
C GLY A 258 -8.59 21.26 9.32
N LEU A 259 -7.40 20.72 9.59
CA LEU A 259 -6.85 19.61 8.81
C LEU A 259 -7.67 18.35 9.08
N ASP A 260 -8.31 17.81 8.05
CA ASP A 260 -9.03 16.54 8.11
C ASP A 260 -8.12 15.35 7.74
N SER A 261 -8.65 14.13 7.88
CA SER A 261 -7.93 12.89 7.56
C SER A 261 -7.47 12.81 6.10
N LEU A 262 -8.22 13.41 5.17
CA LEU A 262 -7.88 13.40 3.75
C LEU A 262 -6.65 14.28 3.48
N ARG A 263 -6.67 15.52 3.99
CA ARG A 263 -5.58 16.48 3.86
C ARG A 263 -4.34 16.06 4.65
N ALA A 264 -4.52 15.46 5.82
CA ALA A 264 -3.42 14.91 6.61
C ALA A 264 -2.71 13.77 5.88
N THR A 265 -3.47 12.91 5.20
CA THR A 265 -2.88 11.84 4.38
C THR A 265 -2.16 12.41 3.16
N GLU A 266 -2.74 13.41 2.48
CA GLU A 266 -2.08 14.09 1.37
C GLU A 266 -0.76 14.75 1.79
N LEU A 267 -0.78 15.46 2.92
CA LEU A 267 0.42 16.09 3.51
C LEU A 267 1.46 15.05 3.88
N THR A 268 1.05 13.93 4.49
CA THR A 268 1.93 12.81 4.84
C THR A 268 2.66 12.29 3.61
N LEU A 269 1.93 11.86 2.58
CA LEU A 269 2.55 11.27 1.38
C LEU A 269 3.55 12.23 0.70
N LYS A 270 3.25 13.53 0.73
CA LYS A 270 4.08 14.57 0.10
C LYS A 270 5.30 14.94 0.93
N THR A 271 5.36 14.62 2.22
CA THR A 271 6.42 15.11 3.12
C THR A 271 7.09 14.02 3.95
N GLU A 272 6.55 12.80 3.98
CA GLU A 272 7.07 11.67 4.77
C GLU A 272 8.50 11.30 4.41
N HIS A 273 8.86 11.39 3.13
CA HIS A 273 10.22 11.14 2.65
C HIS A 273 11.24 12.20 3.12
N LEU A 274 10.79 13.33 3.68
CA LEU A 274 11.62 14.44 4.18
C LEU A 274 11.82 14.38 5.69
N LEU A 275 11.21 13.39 6.35
CA LEU A 275 11.38 13.17 7.78
C LEU A 275 12.82 12.77 8.07
N LYS A 276 13.43 13.44 9.06
CA LYS A 276 14.75 13.05 9.59
C LYS A 276 14.74 11.63 10.16
N GLN A 277 13.58 11.20 10.66
CA GLN A 277 13.37 9.87 11.25
C GLN A 277 12.47 9.04 10.33
N ARG A 278 12.99 7.92 9.81
CA ARG A 278 12.27 7.03 8.88
C ARG A 278 10.99 6.41 9.45
N ASN A 279 10.83 6.36 10.77
CA ASN A 279 9.68 5.72 11.45
C ASN A 279 8.79 6.73 12.19
N PHE A 280 8.91 8.03 11.91
CA PHE A 280 8.04 9.01 12.55
C PHE A 280 6.61 8.86 12.01
N PRO A 281 5.59 8.61 12.87
CA PRO A 281 4.22 8.34 12.44
C PRO A 281 3.52 9.64 12.05
N LEU A 282 3.93 10.21 10.91
CA LEU A 282 3.56 11.56 10.48
C LEU A 282 2.06 11.75 10.36
N LEU A 283 1.34 10.78 9.81
CA LEU A 283 -0.12 10.84 9.70
C LEU A 283 -0.78 10.92 11.08
N GLN A 284 -0.30 10.14 12.05
CA GLN A 284 -0.83 10.15 13.42
C GLN A 284 -0.50 11.47 14.11
N TYR A 285 0.69 12.02 13.87
CA TYR A 285 1.08 13.34 14.36
C TYR A 285 0.18 14.44 13.82
N LEU A 286 -0.06 14.47 12.50
CA LEU A 286 -0.92 15.46 11.85
C LEU A 286 -2.38 15.42 12.33
N LEU A 287 -2.83 14.25 12.81
CA LEU A 287 -4.20 14.05 13.30
C LEU A 287 -4.32 14.11 14.83
N SER A 288 -3.22 14.30 15.56
CA SER A 288 -3.25 14.36 17.03
C SER A 288 -3.65 15.74 17.53
N ASP A 289 -4.13 15.79 18.78
CA ASP A 289 -4.39 17.05 19.50
C ASP A 289 -3.10 17.78 19.94
N THR A 290 -1.93 17.28 19.52
CA THR A 290 -0.61 17.78 19.93
C THR A 290 0.30 18.09 18.75
N GLY A 291 -0.09 17.75 17.52
CA GLY A 291 0.73 17.93 16.33
C GLY A 291 0.66 19.36 15.82
N THR A 292 1.69 20.16 16.08
CA THR A 292 1.76 21.57 15.68
C THR A 292 2.49 21.76 14.36
N VAL A 293 2.21 22.90 13.69
CA VAL A 293 2.92 23.27 12.45
C VAL A 293 4.42 23.41 12.70
N ALA A 294 4.83 23.98 13.84
CA ALA A 294 6.24 24.10 14.24
C ALA A 294 6.91 22.72 14.40
N GLY A 295 6.29 21.80 15.14
CA GLY A 295 6.87 20.49 15.37
C GLY A 295 6.91 19.63 14.09
N PHE A 296 5.96 19.82 13.17
CA PHE A 296 6.03 19.25 11.83
C PHE A 296 7.22 19.81 11.03
N LEU A 297 7.42 21.12 11.01
CA LEU A 297 8.58 21.73 10.32
C LEU A 297 9.92 21.29 10.92
N ASP A 298 10.00 21.12 12.24
CA ASP A 298 11.20 20.62 12.93
C ASP A 298 11.53 19.16 12.56
N ALA A 299 10.48 18.34 12.39
CA ALA A 299 10.57 16.93 11.99
C ALA A 299 11.05 16.78 10.54
N LEU A 300 10.75 17.74 9.67
CA LEU A 300 11.26 17.82 8.31
C LEU A 300 12.68 18.42 8.29
N ASP A 301 13.52 18.05 7.33
CA ASP A 301 14.90 18.55 7.20
C ASP A 301 15.03 19.98 6.65
N PHE A 302 14.15 20.89 7.08
CA PHE A 302 13.95 22.19 6.43
C PHE A 302 14.44 23.42 7.21
N ASN A 303 14.88 23.25 8.45
CA ASN A 303 15.17 24.36 9.36
C ASN A 303 16.46 25.15 9.09
N GLN A 304 17.22 24.87 8.02
CA GLN A 304 18.45 25.62 7.74
C GLN A 304 18.26 26.88 6.87
N ASN A 305 17.09 27.11 6.25
CA ASN A 305 16.93 28.14 5.20
C ASN A 305 15.75 29.13 5.36
N MET A 306 15.35 29.48 6.59
CA MET A 306 14.37 30.58 6.80
C MET A 306 15.09 31.90 7.10
N PRO A 307 15.05 32.92 6.22
CA PRO A 307 15.66 34.21 6.48
C PRO A 307 14.74 35.03 7.40
N GLY A 308 15.21 35.38 8.60
CA GLY A 308 14.55 36.39 9.45
C GLY A 308 14.33 36.03 10.91
N ARG A 309 14.73 34.84 11.39
CA ARG A 309 14.70 34.55 12.83
C ARG A 309 15.89 35.14 13.56
N ASN A 310 15.74 36.41 13.96
CA ASN A 310 16.41 36.91 15.15
C ASN A 310 15.97 36.03 16.33
N ILE A 311 16.96 35.35 16.91
CA ILE A 311 16.83 34.47 18.05
C ILE A 311 16.27 35.28 19.22
N ILE A 312 14.95 35.22 19.42
CA ILE A 312 14.35 35.53 20.72
C ILE A 312 14.45 34.25 21.52
N HIS A 313 15.51 34.21 22.30
CA HIS A 313 15.70 33.24 23.37
C HIS A 313 14.47 33.20 24.29
N ILE A 314 14.06 31.97 24.65
CA ILE A 314 13.22 31.59 25.81
C ILE A 314 11.72 31.53 25.47
N ARG A 315 11.01 30.39 25.62
CA ARG A 315 11.16 29.35 26.65
C ARG A 315 11.55 28.00 26.04
N GLU A 316 12.79 27.62 26.27
CA GLU A 316 13.17 26.21 26.37
C GLU A 316 12.06 25.50 27.15
N ILE A 317 11.44 24.47 26.56
CA ILE A 317 11.16 23.29 27.37
C ILE A 317 12.56 22.87 27.84
N ARG A 318 12.99 23.44 28.97
CA ARG A 318 14.00 22.81 29.78
C ARG A 318 13.34 21.50 30.16
N ILE A 319 13.63 20.46 29.39
CA ILE A 319 14.04 19.22 30.03
C ILE A 319 15.15 19.73 30.96
N ARG A 320 14.79 20.03 32.21
CA ARG A 320 15.82 20.09 33.22
C ARG A 320 16.51 18.75 33.02
N PRO A 321 17.83 18.71 32.70
CA PRO A 321 18.53 17.50 32.98
C PRO A 321 18.10 17.20 34.41
N ILE A 322 17.65 15.99 34.67
CA ILE A 322 17.73 15.50 36.05
C ILE A 322 19.14 15.95 36.46
N GLU A 323 19.29 16.79 37.50
CA GLU A 323 20.59 17.42 37.81
C GLU A 323 21.67 16.37 38.08
N ASN A 324 21.28 15.10 38.15
CA ASN A 324 22.08 13.95 37.82
C ASN A 324 22.18 13.78 36.31
N SER A 325 23.21 14.34 35.68
CA SER A 325 23.66 13.89 34.37
C SER A 325 23.91 12.38 34.43
N VAL A 326 22.92 11.58 34.03
CA VAL A 326 23.10 10.14 33.91
C VAL A 326 23.99 9.96 32.68
N ASN A 327 25.27 9.66 32.91
CA ASN A 327 26.15 9.20 31.86
C ASN A 327 25.56 7.87 31.35
N VAL A 328 25.04 7.91 30.13
CA VAL A 328 24.56 6.71 29.43
C VAL A 328 25.74 6.17 28.63
N GLU A 329 26.14 4.94 28.92
CA GLU A 329 27.20 4.22 28.21
C GLU A 329 26.59 2.97 27.58
N LEU A 330 26.96 2.69 26.32
CA LEU A 330 26.62 1.44 25.65
C LEU A 330 27.47 0.32 26.27
N LEU A 331 26.85 -0.57 27.04
CA LEU A 331 27.56 -1.67 27.69
C LEU A 331 27.88 -2.82 26.73
N TRP A 332 26.89 -3.26 25.94
CA TRP A 332 27.01 -4.36 24.98
C TRP A 332 25.86 -4.35 23.96
N GLU A 333 26.04 -5.09 22.88
CA GLU A 333 25.03 -5.34 21.84
C GLU A 333 24.98 -6.83 21.48
N TYR A 334 23.83 -7.32 21.04
CA TYR A 334 23.64 -8.72 20.63
C TYR A 334 22.78 -8.81 19.35
N ASP A 335 23.30 -9.48 18.31
CA ASP A 335 22.62 -9.59 17.02
C ASP A 335 21.74 -10.84 16.91
N LEU A 336 20.43 -10.62 16.73
CA LEU A 336 19.43 -11.67 16.48
C LEU A 336 19.17 -11.94 14.99
N GLY A 337 19.86 -11.25 14.08
CA GLY A 337 19.90 -11.49 12.65
C GLY A 337 18.75 -10.89 11.84
N LYS A 338 17.64 -10.49 12.49
CA LYS A 338 16.52 -9.74 11.90
C LYS A 338 15.84 -8.84 12.96
N CYS A 339 14.81 -8.09 12.56
CA CYS A 339 14.03 -7.20 13.42
C CYS A 339 13.57 -7.87 14.73
N ILE A 340 13.51 -7.08 15.80
CA ILE A 340 13.06 -7.49 17.13
C ILE A 340 11.85 -6.62 17.46
N ASP A 341 10.65 -7.16 17.24
CA ASP A 341 9.39 -6.49 17.56
C ASP A 341 8.91 -6.86 18.98
N ALA A 342 9.33 -8.03 19.47
CA ALA A 342 9.04 -8.51 20.82
C ALA A 342 9.80 -7.67 21.86
N THR A 343 9.13 -7.30 22.94
CA THR A 343 9.76 -6.61 24.08
C THR A 343 10.66 -7.59 24.84
N PRO A 344 11.92 -7.24 25.18
CA PRO A 344 12.73 -8.09 26.04
C PRO A 344 12.10 -8.18 27.43
N ILE A 345 12.05 -9.38 28.00
CA ILE A 345 11.66 -9.61 29.40
C ILE A 345 12.90 -9.96 30.22
N VAL A 346 12.98 -9.44 31.44
CA VAL A 346 14.12 -9.67 32.34
C VAL A 346 13.60 -10.31 33.61
N GLU A 347 13.97 -11.57 33.83
CA GLU A 347 13.50 -12.37 34.96
C GLU A 347 14.64 -13.25 35.48
N ASN A 348 14.78 -13.37 36.79
CA ASN A 348 15.86 -14.13 37.46
C ASN A 348 17.30 -13.78 37.01
N GLY A 349 17.54 -12.57 36.49
CA GLY A 349 18.86 -12.16 36.00
C GLY A 349 19.17 -12.62 34.56
N SER A 350 18.20 -13.20 33.88
CA SER A 350 18.26 -13.55 32.47
C SER A 350 17.32 -12.66 31.67
N ILE A 351 17.71 -12.36 30.44
CA ILE A 351 16.96 -11.60 29.44
C ILE A 351 16.43 -12.60 28.42
N PHE A 352 15.13 -12.60 28.16
CA PHE A 352 14.51 -13.44 27.14
C PHE A 352 13.90 -12.56 26.05
N LEU A 353 14.19 -12.87 24.78
CA LEU A 353 13.68 -12.11 23.63
C LEU A 353 13.67 -12.94 22.35
N GLY A 354 12.72 -12.60 21.46
CA GLY A 354 12.52 -13.25 20.16
C GLY A 354 12.68 -12.28 18.99
N SER A 355 13.01 -12.81 17.82
CA SER A 355 13.24 -12.04 16.59
C SER A 355 12.48 -12.58 15.38
N HIS A 356 12.39 -11.78 14.32
CA HIS A 356 11.89 -12.17 13.01
C HIS A 356 12.71 -13.26 12.30
N SER A 357 13.91 -13.56 12.80
CA SER A 357 14.70 -14.69 12.35
C SER A 357 14.19 -16.04 12.88
N GLY A 358 13.21 -16.03 13.80
CA GLY A 358 12.76 -17.22 14.53
C GLY A 358 13.70 -17.61 15.67
N ARG A 359 14.75 -16.83 15.94
CA ARG A 359 15.65 -17.04 17.08
C ARG A 359 15.00 -16.50 18.35
N PHE A 360 14.83 -17.37 19.34
CA PHE A 360 14.46 -17.02 20.71
C PHE A 360 15.67 -17.27 21.60
N VAL A 361 16.15 -16.25 22.30
CA VAL A 361 17.40 -16.33 23.07
C VAL A 361 17.16 -16.05 24.55
N SER A 362 18.04 -16.63 25.35
CA SER A 362 18.31 -16.20 26.72
C SER A 362 19.72 -15.63 26.81
N LEU A 363 19.84 -14.42 27.35
CA LEU A 363 21.10 -13.74 27.58
C LEU A 363 21.23 -13.39 29.07
N SER A 364 22.42 -13.43 29.63
CA SER A 364 22.69 -12.79 30.92
C SER A 364 22.66 -11.26 30.78
N LEU A 365 22.58 -10.55 31.92
CA LEU A 365 22.56 -9.07 31.94
C LEU A 365 23.82 -8.40 31.35
N ASP A 366 24.91 -9.14 31.18
CA ASP A 366 26.14 -8.68 30.52
C ASP A 366 26.18 -8.98 29.01
N GLY A 367 25.10 -9.51 28.44
CA GLY A 367 24.96 -9.80 27.01
C GLY A 367 25.48 -11.16 26.58
N THR A 368 25.98 -11.99 27.51
CA THR A 368 26.43 -13.35 27.19
C THR A 368 25.25 -14.25 26.90
N LYS A 369 25.28 -14.99 25.79
CA LYS A 369 24.23 -15.97 25.46
C LYS A 369 24.29 -17.17 26.40
N GLU A 370 23.19 -17.41 27.11
CA GLU A 370 22.98 -18.58 27.96
C GLU A 370 22.49 -19.77 27.13
N TRP A 371 21.44 -19.56 26.34
CA TRP A 371 20.91 -20.55 25.40
C TRP A 371 20.10 -19.91 24.27
N GLU A 372 19.80 -20.68 23.22
CA GLU A 372 19.03 -20.23 22.06
C GLU A 372 18.20 -21.38 21.49
N VAL A 373 16.99 -21.06 21.04
CA VAL A 373 16.08 -21.97 20.35
C VAL A 373 15.69 -21.34 19.00
N GLN A 374 15.67 -22.17 17.96
CA GLN A 374 15.21 -21.78 16.62
C GLN A 374 13.78 -22.28 16.41
N PHE A 375 12.85 -21.36 16.14
CA PHE A 375 11.48 -21.67 15.72
C PHE A 375 11.35 -21.64 14.19
N ASP A 376 10.25 -22.20 13.69
CA ASP A 376 10.02 -22.39 12.25
C ASP A 376 9.62 -21.07 11.54
N ASP A 377 9.18 -20.05 12.28
CA ASP A 377 8.87 -18.71 11.76
C ASP A 377 9.20 -17.62 12.78
N ARG A 378 8.91 -16.36 12.43
CA ARG A 378 9.19 -15.16 13.21
C ARG A 378 8.47 -15.12 14.56
N ILE A 379 9.09 -14.43 15.51
CA ILE A 379 8.55 -14.17 16.84
C ILE A 379 8.30 -12.66 16.97
N GLU A 380 7.03 -12.30 17.11
CA GLU A 380 6.59 -10.91 17.36
C GLU A 380 5.89 -10.77 18.71
N ALA A 381 5.35 -11.86 19.26
CA ALA A 381 4.74 -11.84 20.58
C ALA A 381 5.83 -11.68 21.65
N THR A 382 5.68 -10.66 22.51
CA THR A 382 6.46 -10.58 23.75
C THR A 382 6.19 -11.83 24.58
N ALA A 383 7.24 -12.57 24.93
CA ALA A 383 7.14 -13.73 25.80
C ALA A 383 6.67 -13.34 27.20
N CYS A 384 6.11 -14.29 27.94
CA CYS A 384 5.87 -14.11 29.37
C CYS A 384 6.54 -15.22 30.17
N TYR A 385 6.82 -14.92 31.43
CA TYR A 385 7.55 -15.81 32.33
C TYR A 385 6.78 -15.94 33.64
N GLN A 386 6.71 -17.16 34.18
CA GLN A 386 6.29 -17.43 35.55
C GLN A 386 6.82 -18.79 36.02
N ASN A 387 7.41 -18.84 37.22
CA ASN A 387 7.82 -20.08 37.89
C ASN A 387 8.67 -21.04 37.02
N GLY A 388 9.65 -20.51 36.30
CA GLY A 388 10.54 -21.30 35.44
C GLY A 388 9.96 -21.68 34.07
N ILE A 389 8.75 -21.23 33.75
CA ILE A 389 8.13 -21.48 32.44
C ILE A 389 8.11 -20.18 31.65
N ILE A 390 8.57 -20.25 30.40
CA ILE A 390 8.45 -19.19 29.42
C ILE A 390 7.41 -19.58 28.39
N ALA A 391 6.41 -18.74 28.17
CA ALA A 391 5.43 -18.92 27.09
C ALA A 391 5.67 -17.88 25.99
N VAL A 392 5.70 -18.31 24.72
CA VAL A 392 5.95 -17.43 23.58
C VAL A 392 5.15 -17.86 22.35
N GLY A 393 4.46 -16.89 21.73
CA GLY A 393 3.70 -17.09 20.50
C GLY A 393 4.56 -16.89 19.26
N CYS A 394 4.34 -17.71 18.23
CA CYS A 394 5.07 -17.64 16.98
C CYS A 394 4.13 -17.52 15.76
N TYR A 395 4.68 -17.02 14.67
CA TYR A 395 4.00 -16.93 13.38
C TYR A 395 3.74 -18.27 12.71
N ASP A 396 4.41 -19.33 13.12
CA ASP A 396 4.14 -20.68 12.64
C ASP A 396 2.78 -21.23 13.13
N GLY A 397 2.06 -20.47 13.96
CA GLY A 397 0.78 -20.85 14.55
C GLY A 397 0.93 -21.75 15.78
N TYR A 398 2.08 -21.74 16.44
CA TYR A 398 2.29 -22.44 17.70
C TYR A 398 2.55 -21.48 18.86
N LEU A 399 2.02 -21.88 20.03
CA LEU A 399 2.42 -21.35 21.33
C LEU A 399 3.41 -22.32 21.95
N TYR A 400 4.61 -21.84 22.26
CA TYR A 400 5.70 -22.62 22.82
C TYR A 400 5.81 -22.38 24.33
N PHE A 401 6.05 -23.45 25.08
CA PHE A 401 6.39 -23.42 26.50
C PHE A 401 7.79 -23.98 26.70
N LEU A 402 8.70 -23.16 27.21
CA LEU A 402 10.12 -23.49 27.38
C LEU A 402 10.51 -23.48 28.86
N ASP A 403 11.46 -24.33 29.23
CA ASP A 403 12.17 -24.31 30.51
C ASP A 403 13.15 -23.13 30.54
N GLU A 404 13.13 -22.34 31.62
CA GLU A 404 13.89 -21.08 31.69
C GLU A 404 15.41 -21.30 31.69
N LYS A 405 15.89 -22.45 32.18
CA LYS A 405 17.33 -22.67 32.41
C LYS A 405 18.07 -23.09 31.16
N ASN A 406 17.39 -23.77 30.24
CA ASN A 406 18.04 -24.42 29.10
C ASN A 406 17.28 -24.23 27.78
N GLY A 407 16.11 -23.59 27.79
CA GLY A 407 15.29 -23.39 26.60
C GLY A 407 14.67 -24.69 26.06
N HIS A 408 14.69 -25.78 26.82
CA HIS A 408 14.08 -27.04 26.39
C HIS A 408 12.58 -26.88 26.25
N LEU A 409 12.06 -27.43 25.16
CA LEU A 409 10.63 -27.45 24.90
C LEU A 409 9.90 -28.34 25.91
N ILE A 410 9.07 -27.72 26.75
CA ILE A 410 8.16 -28.40 27.68
C ILE A 410 6.94 -28.90 26.91
N TRP A 411 6.32 -28.00 26.14
CA TRP A 411 5.13 -28.28 25.36
C TRP A 411 4.97 -27.25 24.23
N LYS A 412 4.25 -27.61 23.17
CA LYS A 412 3.75 -26.66 22.18
C LYS A 412 2.29 -26.93 21.84
N PHE A 413 1.52 -25.86 21.70
CA PHE A 413 0.10 -25.90 21.36
C PHE A 413 -0.14 -25.30 19.99
N ALA A 414 -0.89 -25.99 19.12
CA ALA A 414 -1.18 -25.56 17.76
C ALA A 414 -2.48 -24.76 17.68
N THR A 415 -2.46 -23.62 16.99
CA THR A 415 -3.63 -22.84 16.61
C THR A 415 -3.91 -22.91 15.11
N GLY A 416 -5.04 -22.36 14.66
CA GLY A 416 -5.39 -22.33 13.23
C GLY A 416 -4.69 -21.26 12.41
N ASN A 417 -3.93 -20.37 13.06
CA ASN A 417 -3.25 -19.22 12.46
C ASN A 417 -2.17 -18.68 13.43
N VAL A 418 -1.47 -17.62 13.03
CA VAL A 418 -0.34 -17.00 13.74
C VAL A 418 -0.71 -16.50 15.15
N ILE A 419 0.27 -16.56 16.07
CA ILE A 419 0.12 -16.05 17.44
C ILE A 419 1.02 -14.82 17.61
N LYS A 420 0.39 -13.64 17.58
CA LYS A 420 1.06 -12.35 17.78
C LYS A 420 0.75 -11.70 19.13
N SER A 421 -0.31 -12.15 19.78
CA SER A 421 -0.72 -11.70 21.11
C SER A 421 0.28 -12.21 22.14
N SER A 422 0.75 -11.32 23.04
CA SER A 422 1.58 -11.77 24.16
C SER A 422 0.76 -12.71 25.04
N PRO A 423 1.23 -13.95 25.30
CA PRO A 423 0.55 -14.86 26.20
C PRO A 423 0.60 -14.33 27.65
N VAL A 424 -0.33 -14.80 28.48
CA VAL A 424 -0.35 -14.53 29.92
C VAL A 424 -0.38 -15.84 30.68
N LEU A 425 0.64 -16.08 31.49
CA LEU A 425 0.67 -17.18 32.45
C LEU A 425 -0.19 -16.80 33.67
N ILE A 426 -1.04 -17.73 34.09
CA ILE A 426 -1.93 -17.59 35.24
C ILE A 426 -1.86 -18.86 36.10
N ASP A 427 -2.51 -18.83 37.27
CA ASP A 427 -2.59 -19.98 38.17
C ASP A 427 -1.20 -20.55 38.53
N ALA A 428 -0.31 -19.63 38.94
CA ALA A 428 1.10 -19.93 39.25
C ALA A 428 1.87 -20.60 38.10
N GLY A 429 1.58 -20.23 36.85
CA GLY A 429 2.24 -20.77 35.66
C GLY A 429 1.69 -22.10 35.17
N ASN A 430 0.59 -22.61 35.72
CA ASN A 430 -0.01 -23.87 35.27
C ASN A 430 -0.93 -23.71 34.05
N LYS A 431 -1.44 -22.49 33.83
CA LYS A 431 -2.37 -22.20 32.74
C LYS A 431 -1.87 -21.01 31.93
N CYS A 432 -2.21 -20.98 30.65
CA CYS A 432 -1.85 -19.88 29.77
C CYS A 432 -3.06 -19.40 28.98
N LEU A 433 -3.26 -18.07 29.01
CA LEU A 433 -4.29 -17.36 28.29
C LEU A 433 -3.65 -16.57 27.15
N PHE A 434 -4.17 -16.70 25.92
CA PHE A 434 -3.58 -16.04 24.76
C PHE A 434 -4.60 -15.89 23.62
N GLY A 435 -4.38 -14.87 22.78
CA GLY A 435 -5.16 -14.66 21.56
C GLY A 435 -4.42 -15.13 20.30
N SER A 436 -5.17 -15.49 19.26
CA SER A 436 -4.61 -15.88 17.97
C SER A 436 -5.31 -15.18 16.80
N TYR A 437 -4.62 -15.14 15.66
CA TYR A 437 -5.18 -14.61 14.42
C TYR A 437 -6.23 -15.52 13.80
N ASP A 438 -6.42 -16.73 14.32
CA ASP A 438 -7.54 -17.62 13.99
C ASP A 438 -8.87 -17.17 14.61
N LYS A 439 -8.87 -15.97 15.22
CA LYS A 439 -10.00 -15.32 15.87
C LYS A 439 -10.42 -16.00 17.17
N CYS A 440 -9.54 -16.79 17.77
CA CYS A 440 -9.85 -17.46 19.02
C CYS A 440 -9.04 -16.88 20.19
N LEU A 441 -9.71 -16.71 21.32
CA LEU A 441 -9.10 -16.56 22.64
C LEU A 441 -9.02 -17.96 23.26
N TYR A 442 -7.85 -18.34 23.76
CA TYR A 442 -7.58 -19.68 24.27
C TYR A 442 -7.19 -19.64 25.75
N LEU A 443 -7.63 -20.66 26.49
CA LEU A 443 -7.03 -21.05 27.75
C LEU A 443 -6.54 -22.49 27.67
N VAL A 444 -5.26 -22.69 27.98
CA VAL A 444 -4.62 -24.01 27.98
C VAL A 444 -4.06 -24.34 29.36
N ASP A 445 -4.07 -25.62 29.70
CA ASP A 445 -3.41 -26.20 30.86
C ASP A 445 -2.07 -26.80 30.42
N ILE A 446 -0.98 -26.26 30.95
CA ILE A 446 0.39 -26.60 30.56
C ILE A 446 0.78 -27.95 31.16
N LYS A 447 0.36 -28.24 32.39
CA LYS A 447 0.70 -29.47 33.12
C LYS A 447 0.05 -30.69 32.47
N ASN A 448 -1.23 -30.57 32.13
CA ASN A 448 -2.02 -31.60 31.47
C ASN A 448 -1.91 -31.55 29.95
N GLN A 449 -1.20 -30.54 29.39
CA GLN A 449 -0.97 -30.36 27.96
C GLN A 449 -2.26 -30.39 27.13
N MET A 450 -3.27 -29.65 27.58
CA MET A 450 -4.60 -29.66 26.97
C MET A 450 -5.23 -28.26 26.90
N MET A 451 -6.08 -28.05 25.90
CA MET A 451 -6.94 -26.87 25.85
C MET A 451 -8.08 -27.03 26.85
N LEU A 452 -8.25 -26.06 27.74
CA LEU A 452 -9.37 -26.02 28.68
C LEU A 452 -10.62 -25.46 28.00
N TRP A 453 -10.47 -24.35 27.28
CA TRP A 453 -11.54 -23.78 26.47
C TRP A 453 -10.99 -22.87 25.36
N LYS A 454 -11.87 -22.56 24.41
CA LYS A 454 -11.65 -21.49 23.42
C LYS A 454 -12.94 -20.70 23.21
N ILE A 455 -12.79 -19.40 22.93
CA ILE A 455 -13.88 -18.51 22.52
C ILE A 455 -13.57 -18.04 21.12
N VAL A 456 -14.53 -18.20 20.21
CA VAL A 456 -14.43 -17.69 18.85
C VAL A 456 -14.98 -16.26 18.83
N CYS A 457 -14.18 -15.32 18.34
CA CYS A 457 -14.52 -13.92 18.15
C CYS A 457 -14.73 -13.63 16.65
N ASP A 458 -15.30 -12.47 16.32
CA ASP A 458 -15.51 -12.09 14.91
C ASP A 458 -14.19 -11.64 14.24
N GLY A 459 -13.26 -11.11 15.03
CA GLY A 459 -11.94 -10.62 14.62
C GLY A 459 -10.75 -11.39 15.21
N SER A 460 -9.62 -11.34 14.49
CA SER A 460 -8.32 -11.83 14.96
C SER A 460 -7.88 -11.08 16.23
N ILE A 461 -7.21 -11.76 17.15
CA ILE A 461 -6.77 -11.17 18.41
C ILE A 461 -5.27 -10.88 18.35
N LEU A 462 -4.94 -9.59 18.32
CA LEU A 462 -3.56 -9.09 18.43
C LEU A 462 -3.24 -8.61 19.85
N SER A 463 -4.21 -8.03 20.56
CA SER A 463 -3.98 -7.51 21.91
C SER A 463 -3.59 -8.63 22.88
N SER A 464 -2.67 -8.37 23.78
CA SER A 464 -2.41 -9.26 24.92
C SER A 464 -3.66 -9.30 25.81
N PRO A 465 -4.21 -10.49 26.12
CA PRO A 465 -5.34 -10.58 27.03
C PRO A 465 -4.91 -10.13 28.43
N MET A 466 -5.86 -9.65 29.23
CA MET A 466 -5.61 -9.23 30.61
C MET A 466 -6.57 -9.94 31.54
N LEU A 467 -6.06 -10.47 32.66
CA LEU A 467 -6.87 -11.06 33.72
C LEU A 467 -7.02 -10.07 34.88
N VAL A 468 -8.26 -9.76 35.25
CA VAL A 468 -8.63 -8.94 36.40
C VAL A 468 -9.61 -9.73 37.28
N GLY A 469 -9.11 -10.33 38.36
CA GLY A 469 -9.90 -11.26 39.18
C GLY A 469 -10.25 -12.53 38.38
N THR A 470 -11.54 -12.78 38.15
CA THR A 470 -12.05 -13.85 37.27
C THR A 470 -12.38 -13.35 35.86
N ILE A 471 -12.19 -12.06 35.57
CA ILE A 471 -12.57 -11.46 34.29
C ILE A 471 -11.36 -11.36 33.36
N VAL A 472 -11.48 -11.94 32.18
CA VAL A 472 -10.55 -11.77 31.07
C VAL A 472 -11.04 -10.69 30.13
N LEU A 473 -10.18 -9.69 29.90
CA LEU A 473 -10.39 -8.62 28.94
C LEU A 473 -9.51 -8.85 27.71
N CYS A 474 -10.07 -8.72 26.51
CA CYS A 474 -9.31 -8.77 25.26
C CYS A 474 -9.93 -7.89 24.17
N ALA A 475 -9.14 -7.51 23.17
CA ALA A 475 -9.59 -6.72 22.03
C ALA A 475 -9.29 -7.43 20.70
N THR A 476 -10.15 -7.21 19.70
CA THR A 476 -10.00 -7.80 18.37
C THR A 476 -9.65 -6.75 17.32
N LEU A 477 -9.03 -7.18 16.22
CA LEU A 477 -8.76 -6.33 15.05
C LEU A 477 -10.01 -5.87 14.30
N ARG A 478 -11.21 -6.30 14.71
CA ARG A 478 -12.49 -5.76 14.22
C ARG A 478 -13.02 -4.60 15.07
N GLY A 479 -12.28 -4.18 16.09
CA GLY A 479 -12.69 -3.10 17.00
C GLY A 479 -13.63 -3.56 18.10
N GLU A 480 -13.66 -4.85 18.41
CA GLU A 480 -14.44 -5.39 19.53
C GLU A 480 -13.61 -5.41 20.81
N PHE A 481 -14.23 -5.13 21.95
CA PHE A 481 -13.65 -5.27 23.27
C PHE A 481 -14.51 -6.25 24.07
N LEU A 482 -13.90 -7.37 24.49
CA LEU A 482 -14.59 -8.48 25.15
C LEU A 482 -14.23 -8.52 26.62
N SER A 483 -15.22 -8.93 27.42
CA SER A 483 -15.09 -9.31 28.81
C SER A 483 -15.63 -10.74 28.95
N VAL A 484 -14.80 -11.64 29.45
CA VAL A 484 -15.08 -13.08 29.58
C VAL A 484 -14.87 -13.48 31.03
N GLU A 485 -15.80 -14.21 31.63
CA GLU A 485 -15.63 -14.76 32.99
C GLU A 485 -14.98 -16.15 32.93
N LEU A 486 -13.94 -16.36 33.75
CA LEU A 486 -13.16 -17.61 33.86
C LEU A 486 -13.77 -18.68 34.74
#